data_AF-A0A0N4XBE1-F1
#
_entry.id   AF-A0A0N4XBE1-F1
#
_cell.length_a   1.000
_cell.length_b   1.000
_cell.length_c   1.000
_cell.angle_alpha   90.00
_cell.angle_beta   90.00
_cell.angle_gamma   90.00
#
_symmetry.space_group_name_H-M   'P 1'
#
loop_
_entity.id
_entity.type
_entity.pdbx_description
1 polymer ?
#
loop_
_entity_poly.entity_id
_entity_poly.type
_entity_poly.pdbx_seq_one_letter_code
_entity_poly.pdbx_strand_id
1 'polypeptide(L)'
;MSGTYGLSSWQAVCVATSVLIALKVLLIPTYTSTDFEVHRNWMAITHNLPLSKWYYESTSEWTLDYPPFFAYFEKSLATVAYFCGLEDILTLQKGALFNNRVLYFQRLSVIAADIFYILSCVIFCFADSPRWETLPKKLQPKARIAAFVVLSCHSGLLLIDSIHFQYNAMLTGLFILSIYFADCEKFLFVGFPEIYFCLHIGIDRNIV
;
A
#
# COMPACT_ATOMS: atom_id res chain seq x y z
N MET A 1 -29.11 2.20 35.37
CA MET A 1 -28.83 2.76 34.03
C MET A 1 -27.36 3.18 33.99
N SER A 2 -26.44 2.26 33.71
CA SER A 2 -25.02 2.62 33.49
C SER A 2 -24.82 2.83 31.98
N GLY A 3 -24.88 4.09 31.55
CA GLY A 3 -24.47 4.45 30.19
C GLY A 3 -23.01 4.10 30.02
N THR A 4 -22.71 3.05 29.25
CA THR A 4 -21.35 2.72 28.90
C THR A 4 -20.86 3.76 27.91
N TYR A 5 -20.09 4.74 28.39
CA TYR A 5 -19.31 5.70 27.59
C TYR A 5 -18.16 5.00 26.85
N GLY A 6 -18.45 3.94 26.11
CA GLY A 6 -17.48 3.24 25.28
C GLY A 6 -17.34 3.94 23.93
N LEU A 7 -16.11 4.01 23.42
CA LEU A 7 -15.83 4.49 22.07
C LEU A 7 -16.61 3.65 21.06
N SER A 8 -17.39 4.29 20.18
CA SER A 8 -18.07 3.58 19.09
C SER A 8 -17.05 3.07 18.07
N SER A 9 -17.41 2.04 17.29
CA SER A 9 -16.53 1.51 16.25
C SER A 9 -16.10 2.57 15.24
N TRP A 10 -17.02 3.44 14.84
CA TRP A 10 -16.70 4.52 13.90
C TRP A 10 -15.80 5.60 14.53
N GLN A 11 -16.02 5.94 15.80
CA GLN A 11 -15.13 6.84 16.52
C GLN A 11 -13.71 6.26 16.61
N ALA A 12 -13.58 4.96 16.87
CA ALA A 12 -12.28 4.29 16.90
C ALA A 12 -11.56 4.37 15.56
N VAL A 13 -12.28 4.09 14.46
CA VAL A 13 -11.74 4.18 13.10
C VAL A 13 -11.28 5.59 12.78
N CYS A 14 -12.12 6.60 13.02
CA CYS A 14 -11.78 7.99 12.74
C CYS A 14 -10.58 8.47 13.55
N VAL A 15 -10.53 8.16 14.85
CA VAL A 15 -9.42 8.57 15.73
C VAL A 15 -8.11 7.92 15.29
N ALA A 16 -8.08 6.59 15.13
CA ALA A 16 -6.87 5.89 14.73
C ALA A 16 -6.36 6.36 13.36
N THR A 17 -7.26 6.48 12.38
CA THR A 17 -6.93 6.95 11.03
C THR A 17 -6.38 8.38 11.05
N SER A 18 -7.00 9.28 11.82
CA SER A 18 -6.54 10.66 11.93
C SER A 18 -5.15 10.76 12.56
N VAL A 19 -4.90 9.97 13.61
CA VAL A 19 -3.58 9.92 14.27
C VAL A 19 -2.52 9.37 13.32
N LEU A 20 -2.83 8.28 12.59
CA LEU A 20 -1.90 7.68 11.63
C LEU A 20 -1.56 8.64 10.48
N ILE A 21 -2.57 9.29 9.88
CA ILE A 21 -2.35 10.27 8.81
C ILE A 21 -1.55 11.46 9.34
N ALA A 22 -1.90 12.01 10.51
CA ALA A 22 -1.16 13.12 11.11
C ALA A 22 0.30 12.75 11.36
N LEU A 23 0.56 11.55 11.90
CA LEU A 23 1.92 11.05 12.09
C LEU A 23 2.67 10.92 10.77
N LYS A 24 2.04 10.36 9.72
CA LYS A 24 2.68 10.22 8.40
C LYS A 24 2.96 11.57 7.74
N VAL A 25 2.08 12.55 7.89
CA VAL A 25 2.32 13.93 7.44
C VAL A 25 3.52 14.54 8.15
N LEU A 26 3.68 14.31 9.46
CA LEU A 26 4.85 14.75 10.21
C LEU A 26 6.14 14.03 9.78
N LEU A 27 6.03 12.82 9.23
CA LEU A 27 7.18 12.03 8.74
C LEU A 27 7.61 12.41 7.30
N ILE A 28 6.87 13.24 6.57
CA ILE A 28 7.21 13.65 5.20
C ILE A 28 8.67 14.11 5.03
N PRO A 29 9.21 15.03 5.86
CA PRO A 29 10.58 15.54 5.69
C PRO A 29 11.67 14.63 6.27
N THR A 30 11.33 13.43 6.76
CA THR A 30 12.31 12.51 7.34
C THR A 30 13.15 11.82 6.28
N TYR A 31 14.16 11.08 6.74
CA TYR A 31 15.09 10.28 5.94
C TYR A 31 14.43 9.59 4.75
N THR A 32 15.10 9.63 3.61
CA THR A 32 14.72 8.96 2.36
C THR A 32 15.76 7.89 2.03
N SER A 33 15.32 6.66 1.80
CA SER A 33 16.19 5.58 1.34
C SER A 33 16.50 5.70 -0.15
N THR A 34 17.30 4.77 -0.67
CA THR A 34 17.51 4.56 -2.11
C THR A 34 16.22 4.20 -2.87
N ASP A 35 15.22 3.66 -2.18
CA ASP A 35 13.98 3.18 -2.80
C ASP A 35 13.13 4.31 -3.37
N PHE A 36 13.28 5.54 -2.85
CA PHE A 36 12.69 6.75 -3.46
C PHE A 36 13.03 6.82 -4.95
N GLU A 37 14.31 6.68 -5.25
CA GLU A 37 14.83 6.78 -6.58
C GLU A 37 14.46 5.55 -7.43
N VAL A 38 14.46 4.36 -6.83
CA VAL A 38 13.99 3.12 -7.46
C VAL A 38 12.56 3.27 -7.98
N HIS A 39 11.62 3.61 -7.10
CA HIS A 39 10.21 3.76 -7.47
C HIS A 39 10.01 4.92 -8.45
N ARG A 40 10.74 6.03 -8.30
CA ARG A 40 10.70 7.14 -9.26
C ARG A 40 11.15 6.67 -10.64
N ASN A 41 12.21 5.87 -10.72
CA ASN A 41 12.67 5.30 -11.99
C ASN A 41 11.66 4.31 -12.59
N TRP A 42 10.99 3.50 -11.78
CA TRP A 42 9.91 2.63 -12.27
C TRP A 42 8.74 3.42 -12.87
N MET A 43 8.36 4.54 -12.24
CA MET A 43 7.37 5.45 -12.82
C MET A 43 7.85 6.02 -14.18
N ALA A 44 9.10 6.44 -14.28
CA ALA A 44 9.67 6.94 -15.52
C ALA A 44 9.71 5.86 -16.63
N ILE A 45 10.14 4.64 -16.30
CA ILE A 45 10.15 3.50 -17.24
C ILE A 45 8.75 3.22 -17.77
N THR A 46 7.78 3.04 -16.86
CA THR A 46 6.42 2.63 -17.21
C THR A 46 5.62 3.69 -17.95
N HIS A 47 5.98 4.97 -17.77
CA HIS A 47 5.42 6.10 -18.50
C HIS A 47 5.98 6.23 -19.92
N ASN A 48 7.31 6.18 -20.07
CA ASN A 48 7.97 6.54 -21.33
C ASN A 48 8.09 5.38 -22.32
N LEU A 49 8.02 4.13 -21.85
CA LEU A 49 8.32 2.96 -22.67
C LEU A 49 7.09 2.09 -22.93
N PRO A 50 7.03 1.45 -24.12
CA PRO A 50 6.04 0.41 -24.35
C PRO A 50 6.29 -0.78 -23.41
N LEU A 51 5.22 -1.52 -23.09
CA LEU A 51 5.22 -2.65 -22.15
C LEU A 51 6.35 -3.66 -22.41
N SER A 52 6.63 -3.95 -23.68
CA SER A 52 7.67 -4.90 -24.09
C SER A 52 9.11 -4.47 -23.76
N LYS A 53 9.32 -3.23 -23.30
CA LYS A 53 10.62 -2.67 -22.95
C LYS A 53 10.79 -2.38 -21.47
N TRP A 54 9.75 -2.54 -20.64
CA TRP A 54 9.80 -2.17 -19.21
C TRP A 54 10.93 -2.87 -18.45
N TYR A 55 11.15 -4.15 -18.71
CA TYR A 55 12.14 -4.98 -18.02
C TYR A 55 13.51 -5.06 -18.72
N TYR A 56 13.68 -4.35 -19.83
CA TYR A 56 14.94 -4.33 -20.60
C TYR A 56 15.60 -2.95 -20.63
N GLU A 57 15.00 -1.97 -19.96
CA GLU A 57 15.60 -0.66 -19.79
C GLU A 57 16.78 -0.75 -18.81
N SER A 58 17.94 -0.24 -19.20
CA SER A 58 19.17 -0.27 -18.39
C SER A 58 19.99 1.04 -18.42
N THR A 59 19.36 2.17 -18.73
CA THR A 59 20.00 3.51 -18.69
C THR A 59 20.41 3.87 -17.26
N SER A 60 19.59 3.49 -16.29
CA SER A 60 19.88 3.64 -14.86
C SER A 60 20.19 2.29 -14.22
N GLU A 61 20.87 2.32 -13.06
CA GLU A 61 21.11 1.11 -12.26
C GLU A 61 19.83 0.57 -11.60
N TRP A 62 18.81 1.42 -11.40
CA TRP A 62 17.54 1.02 -10.78
C TRP A 62 16.56 0.47 -11.82
N THR A 63 16.82 -0.72 -12.32
CA THR A 63 15.94 -1.41 -13.27
C THR A 63 14.61 -1.83 -12.63
N LEU A 64 13.57 -2.01 -13.44
CA LEU A 64 12.31 -2.57 -12.97
C LEU A 64 12.45 -4.08 -12.71
N ASP A 65 12.32 -4.49 -11.45
CA ASP A 65 12.51 -5.88 -11.00
C ASP A 65 11.27 -6.50 -10.31
N TYR A 66 10.22 -5.70 -10.08
CA TYR A 66 8.97 -6.19 -9.49
C TYR A 66 8.02 -6.84 -10.51
N PRO A 67 7.13 -7.76 -10.08
CA PRO A 67 6.14 -8.38 -10.94
C PRO A 67 5.22 -7.37 -11.65
N PRO A 68 4.61 -7.72 -12.80
CA PRO A 68 3.83 -6.79 -13.63
C PRO A 68 2.69 -6.09 -12.90
N PHE A 69 2.05 -6.75 -11.94
CA PHE A 69 1.02 -6.11 -11.11
C PHE A 69 1.54 -4.80 -10.51
N PHE A 70 2.73 -4.85 -9.93
CA PHE A 70 3.34 -3.70 -9.30
C PHE A 70 3.86 -2.71 -10.35
N ALA A 71 4.36 -3.17 -11.49
CA ALA A 71 4.71 -2.29 -12.61
C ALA A 71 3.50 -1.50 -13.13
N TYR A 72 2.32 -2.10 -13.19
CA TYR A 72 1.07 -1.39 -13.53
C TYR A 72 0.65 -0.41 -12.43
N PHE A 73 0.89 -0.74 -11.16
CA PHE A 73 0.71 0.21 -10.06
C PHE A 73 1.60 1.43 -10.24
N GLU A 74 2.90 1.25 -10.53
CA GLU A 74 3.82 2.36 -10.83
C GLU A 74 3.39 3.16 -12.05
N LYS A 75 2.89 2.49 -13.10
CA LYS A 75 2.31 3.18 -14.27
C LYS A 75 1.11 4.05 -13.89
N SER A 76 0.27 3.57 -12.97
CA SER A 76 -0.89 4.34 -12.50
C SER A 76 -0.43 5.59 -11.73
N LEU A 77 0.58 5.47 -10.88
CA LEU A 77 1.19 6.61 -10.21
C LEU A 77 1.83 7.58 -11.20
N ALA A 78 2.56 7.08 -12.20
CA ALA A 78 3.15 7.89 -13.24
C ALA A 78 2.08 8.66 -14.05
N THR A 79 0.94 8.03 -14.30
CA THR A 79 -0.21 8.66 -14.95
C THR A 79 -0.79 9.77 -14.09
N VAL A 80 -0.94 9.55 -12.78
CA VAL A 80 -1.39 10.60 -11.83
C VAL A 80 -0.38 11.76 -11.80
N ALA A 81 0.92 11.47 -11.71
CA ALA A 81 1.97 12.50 -11.74
C ALA A 81 1.91 13.36 -13.01
N TYR A 82 1.73 12.73 -14.16
CA TYR A 82 1.54 13.41 -15.44
C TYR A 82 0.34 14.37 -15.41
N PHE A 83 -0.83 13.90 -14.96
CA PHE A 83 -2.03 14.74 -14.83
C PHE A 83 -1.89 15.87 -13.80
N CYS A 84 -1.03 15.71 -12.79
CA CYS A 84 -0.70 16.76 -11.83
C CYS A 84 0.33 17.77 -12.35
N GLY A 85 0.81 17.65 -13.59
CA GLY A 85 1.84 18.53 -14.16
C GLY A 85 3.23 18.31 -13.53
N LEU A 86 3.51 17.09 -13.07
CA LEU A 86 4.79 16.68 -12.48
C LEU A 86 5.61 15.87 -13.49
N GLU A 87 5.61 16.27 -14.76
CA GLU A 87 6.36 15.56 -15.82
C GLU A 87 7.86 15.49 -15.54
N ASP A 88 8.39 16.45 -14.76
CA ASP A 88 9.80 16.48 -14.36
C ASP A 88 10.24 15.22 -13.62
N ILE A 89 9.36 14.62 -12.80
CA ILE A 89 9.68 13.41 -12.03
C ILE A 89 9.66 12.13 -12.88
N LEU A 90 9.14 12.20 -14.10
CA LEU A 90 8.99 11.07 -15.03
C LEU A 90 10.14 10.99 -16.04
N THR A 91 11.19 11.78 -15.87
CA THR A 91 12.32 11.81 -16.80
C THR A 91 13.19 10.57 -16.63
N LEU A 92 13.46 9.86 -17.72
CA LEU A 92 14.46 8.80 -17.75
C LEU A 92 15.86 9.42 -17.76
N GLN A 93 16.66 9.09 -16.75
CA GLN A 93 18.04 9.56 -16.63
C GLN A 93 18.92 8.53 -15.91
N LYS A 94 20.23 8.61 -16.12
CA LYS A 94 21.19 7.67 -15.52
C LYS A 94 21.31 7.82 -14.01
N GLY A 95 21.40 9.06 -13.51
CA GLY A 95 21.63 9.34 -12.10
C GLY A 95 20.35 9.57 -11.30
N ALA A 96 20.47 9.63 -9.98
CA ALA A 96 19.33 9.89 -9.10
C ALA A 96 18.69 11.26 -9.37
N LEU A 97 17.36 11.33 -9.27
CA LEU A 97 16.59 12.58 -9.35
C LEU A 97 15.93 12.80 -8.00
N PHE A 98 16.52 13.68 -7.19
CA PHE A 98 15.95 14.06 -5.91
C PHE A 98 15.57 15.54 -5.92
N ASN A 99 14.27 15.81 -5.75
CA ASN A 99 13.76 17.15 -5.55
C ASN A 99 12.52 17.11 -4.65
N ASN A 100 12.06 18.28 -4.19
CA ASN A 100 10.89 18.35 -3.32
C ASN A 100 9.61 17.81 -3.98
N ARG A 101 9.48 17.90 -5.31
CA ARG A 101 8.32 17.39 -6.04
C ARG A 101 8.26 15.86 -5.98
N VAL A 102 9.39 15.19 -6.22
CA VAL A 102 9.54 13.74 -6.02
C VAL A 102 9.19 13.38 -4.59
N LEU A 103 9.79 14.06 -3.60
CA LEU A 103 9.56 13.81 -2.18
C LEU A 103 8.06 13.87 -1.83
N TYR A 104 7.39 14.97 -2.15
CA TYR A 104 5.98 15.14 -1.81
C TYR A 104 5.08 14.17 -2.57
N PHE A 105 5.29 13.98 -3.87
CA PHE A 105 4.49 13.07 -4.67
C PHE A 105 4.54 11.66 -4.11
N GLN A 106 5.75 11.15 -3.87
CA GLN A 106 5.97 9.82 -3.36
C GLN A 106 5.48 9.63 -1.92
N ARG A 107 5.70 10.59 -1.02
CA ARG A 107 5.15 10.50 0.35
C ARG A 107 3.61 10.51 0.35
N LEU A 108 3.00 11.31 -0.50
CA LEU A 108 1.53 11.37 -0.63
C LEU A 108 0.96 10.10 -1.28
N SER A 109 1.64 9.49 -2.24
CA SER A 109 1.19 8.22 -2.83
C SER A 109 1.26 7.07 -1.83
N VAL A 110 2.26 7.03 -0.95
CA VAL A 110 2.31 6.07 0.17
C VAL A 110 1.13 6.28 1.12
N ILE A 111 0.85 7.52 1.52
CA ILE A 111 -0.31 7.84 2.38
C ILE A 111 -1.63 7.44 1.68
N ALA A 112 -1.74 7.62 0.36
CA ALA A 112 -2.92 7.19 -0.39
C ALA A 112 -3.06 5.66 -0.40
N ALA A 113 -1.96 4.93 -0.57
CA ALA A 113 -1.95 3.46 -0.47
C ALA A 113 -2.31 2.97 0.94
N ASP A 114 -1.91 3.69 1.99
CA ASP A 114 -2.30 3.39 3.36
C ASP A 114 -3.81 3.54 3.61
N ILE A 115 -4.48 4.48 2.93
CA ILE A 115 -5.93 4.60 3.03
C ILE A 115 -6.59 3.29 2.57
N PHE A 116 -6.10 2.69 1.48
CA PHE A 116 -6.57 1.38 1.03
C PHE A 116 -6.32 0.28 2.08
N TYR A 117 -5.13 0.26 2.71
CA TYR A 117 -4.83 -0.66 3.80
C TYR A 117 -5.79 -0.50 4.99
N ILE A 118 -6.06 0.74 5.41
CA ILE A 118 -6.98 1.03 6.51
C ILE A 118 -8.40 0.58 6.16
N LEU A 119 -8.86 0.84 4.93
CA LEU A 119 -10.17 0.35 4.46
C LEU A 119 -10.25 -1.18 4.48
N SER A 120 -9.17 -1.86 4.11
CA SER A 120 -9.06 -3.33 4.20
C SER A 120 -9.18 -3.80 5.64
N CYS A 121 -8.53 -3.12 6.59
CA CYS A 121 -8.65 -3.40 8.03
C CYS A 121 -10.08 -3.14 8.55
N VAL A 122 -10.74 -2.07 8.08
CA VAL A 122 -12.14 -1.77 8.42
C VAL A 122 -13.06 -2.89 7.96
N ILE A 123 -12.92 -3.34 6.70
CA ILE A 123 -13.71 -4.44 6.15
C ILE A 123 -13.46 -5.70 6.97
N PHE A 124 -12.20 -6.09 7.16
CA PHE A 124 -11.85 -7.28 7.93
C PHE A 124 -12.46 -7.25 9.33
N CYS A 125 -12.35 -6.13 10.05
CA CYS A 125 -12.77 -6.04 11.45
C CYS A 125 -14.27 -5.83 11.65
N PHE A 126 -14.93 -5.06 10.79
CA PHE A 126 -16.30 -4.60 11.04
C PHE A 126 -17.34 -5.19 10.08
N ALA A 127 -16.96 -5.79 8.96
CA ALA A 127 -17.90 -6.56 8.16
C ALA A 127 -18.33 -7.85 8.88
N ASP A 128 -19.44 -8.42 8.43
CA ASP A 128 -19.93 -9.70 8.95
C ASP A 128 -19.09 -10.85 8.40
N SER A 129 -18.69 -11.75 9.28
CA SER A 129 -17.88 -12.91 8.96
C SER A 129 -18.08 -13.99 10.05
N PRO A 130 -18.05 -15.29 9.67
CA PRO A 130 -18.17 -16.41 10.62
C PRO A 130 -17.19 -16.34 11.79
N ARG A 131 -16.01 -15.71 11.60
CA ARG A 131 -15.00 -15.51 12.66
C ARG A 131 -15.59 -14.90 13.93
N TRP A 132 -16.55 -13.99 13.78
CA TRP A 132 -17.11 -13.23 14.90
C TRP A 132 -18.16 -14.02 15.68
N GLU A 133 -18.75 -15.04 15.07
CA GLU A 133 -19.77 -15.90 15.71
C GLU A 133 -19.18 -16.82 16.77
N THR A 134 -17.88 -17.09 16.71
CA THR A 134 -17.13 -17.86 17.71
C THR A 134 -17.02 -17.15 19.06
N LEU A 135 -17.24 -15.82 19.09
CA LEU A 135 -17.10 -14.99 20.28
C LEU A 135 -18.46 -14.66 20.92
N PRO A 136 -18.54 -14.59 22.27
CA PRO A 136 -19.75 -14.12 22.95
C PRO A 136 -20.19 -12.74 22.44
N LYS A 137 -21.49 -12.57 22.12
CA LYS A 137 -22.04 -11.33 21.54
C LYS A 137 -21.66 -10.05 22.30
N LYS A 138 -21.52 -10.13 23.63
CA LYS A 138 -21.10 -8.99 24.49
C LYS A 138 -19.64 -8.55 24.26
N LEU A 139 -18.77 -9.46 23.81
CA LEU A 139 -17.34 -9.19 23.58
C LEU A 139 -17.04 -8.78 22.14
N GLN A 140 -17.90 -9.14 21.18
CA GLN A 140 -17.66 -8.87 19.75
C GLN A 140 -17.33 -7.39 19.46
N PRO A 141 -18.06 -6.36 19.96
CA PRO A 141 -17.74 -4.98 19.64
C PRO A 141 -16.34 -4.56 20.11
N LYS A 142 -15.94 -4.99 21.31
CA LYS A 142 -14.60 -4.68 21.86
C LYS A 142 -13.50 -5.42 21.10
N ALA A 143 -13.73 -6.69 20.77
CA ALA A 143 -12.78 -7.49 20.00
C ALA A 143 -12.56 -6.93 18.59
N ARG A 144 -13.63 -6.47 17.92
CA ARG A 144 -13.56 -5.82 16.59
C ARG A 144 -12.74 -4.54 16.65
N ILE A 145 -12.97 -3.68 17.65
CA ILE A 145 -12.19 -2.44 17.84
C ILE A 145 -10.72 -2.75 18.15
N ALA A 146 -10.45 -3.71 19.06
CA ALA A 146 -9.09 -4.09 19.42
C ALA A 146 -8.32 -4.65 18.21
N ALA A 147 -8.95 -5.54 17.44
CA ALA A 147 -8.38 -6.08 16.21
C ALA A 147 -8.05 -4.97 15.19
N PHE A 148 -8.99 -4.03 15.00
CA PHE A 148 -8.77 -2.90 14.10
C PHE A 148 -7.56 -2.06 14.53
N VAL A 149 -7.49 -1.67 15.81
CA VAL A 149 -6.38 -0.85 16.33
C VAL A 149 -5.04 -1.57 16.19
N VAL A 150 -4.98 -2.87 16.51
CA VAL A 150 -3.73 -3.65 16.40
C VAL A 150 -3.26 -3.75 14.95
N LEU A 151 -4.18 -4.00 14.01
CA LEU A 151 -3.85 -4.07 12.58
C LEU A 151 -3.46 -2.69 12.03
N SER A 152 -4.33 -1.68 12.19
CA SER A 152 -4.10 -0.36 11.60
C SER A 152 -2.87 0.35 12.16
N CYS A 153 -2.55 0.13 13.44
CA CYS A 153 -1.40 0.76 14.11
C CYS A 153 -0.13 -0.11 14.09
N HIS A 154 0.02 -0.97 13.08
CA HIS A 154 1.21 -1.80 12.92
C HIS A 154 2.47 -0.95 12.70
N SER A 155 3.31 -0.83 13.71
CA SER A 155 4.52 0.02 13.68
C SER A 155 5.53 -0.37 12.60
N GLY A 156 5.65 -1.66 12.28
CA GLY A 156 6.53 -2.12 11.19
C GLY A 156 6.18 -1.51 9.82
N LEU A 157 4.90 -1.50 9.43
CA LEU A 157 4.46 -0.87 8.19
C LEU A 157 4.69 0.64 8.19
N LEU A 158 4.48 1.30 9.33
CA LEU A 158 4.80 2.73 9.46
C LEU A 158 6.28 3.01 9.18
N LEU A 159 7.18 2.23 9.77
CA LEU A 159 8.63 2.43 9.59
C LEU A 159 9.07 2.11 8.15
N ILE A 160 8.63 0.97 7.62
CA ILE A 160 9.08 0.51 6.31
C ILE A 160 8.49 1.40 5.21
N ASP A 161 7.21 1.73 5.26
CA ASP A 161 6.59 2.48 4.16
C ASP A 161 6.83 4.00 4.30
N SER A 162 6.71 4.55 5.50
CA SER A 162 6.77 6.01 5.70
C SER A 162 8.16 6.55 6.04
N ILE A 163 9.12 5.72 6.41
CA ILE A 163 10.53 6.14 6.60
C ILE A 163 11.39 5.53 5.49
N HIS A 164 11.43 4.20 5.38
CA HIS A 164 12.25 3.52 4.37
C HIS A 164 11.72 3.64 2.94
N PHE A 165 10.44 4.02 2.75
CA PHE A 165 9.81 4.24 1.44
C PHE A 165 9.53 2.97 0.65
N GLN A 166 8.38 2.38 0.93
CA GLN A 166 7.87 1.16 0.31
C GLN A 166 6.34 1.20 0.26
N TYR A 167 5.74 0.27 -0.48
CA TYR A 167 4.28 0.11 -0.57
C TYR A 167 3.78 -1.21 0.05
N ASN A 168 4.35 -1.62 1.19
CA ASN A 168 3.97 -2.90 1.83
C ASN A 168 2.55 -2.88 2.40
N ALA A 169 2.05 -1.73 2.86
CA ALA A 169 0.69 -1.58 3.35
C ALA A 169 -0.34 -1.93 2.28
N MET A 170 -0.09 -1.57 1.01
CA MET A 170 -0.95 -1.96 -0.11
C MET A 170 -1.04 -3.48 -0.24
N LEU A 171 0.11 -4.16 -0.27
CA LEU A 171 0.17 -5.62 -0.38
C LEU A 171 -0.45 -6.30 0.84
N THR A 172 -0.22 -5.75 2.04
CA THR A 172 -0.83 -6.23 3.28
C THR A 172 -2.35 -6.05 3.26
N GLY A 173 -2.85 -4.95 2.69
CA GLY A 173 -4.30 -4.71 2.54
C GLY A 173 -4.95 -5.74 1.64
N LEU A 174 -4.32 -6.03 0.49
CA LEU A 174 -4.72 -7.09 -0.42
C LEU A 174 -4.76 -8.46 0.27
N PHE A 175 -3.73 -8.78 1.07
CA PHE A 175 -3.66 -10.01 1.85
C PHE A 175 -4.77 -10.10 2.92
N ILE A 176 -5.03 -9.01 3.65
CA ILE A 176 -6.12 -8.95 4.64
C ILE A 176 -7.49 -9.18 3.99
N LEU A 177 -7.72 -8.60 2.81
CA LEU A 177 -8.95 -8.83 2.05
C LEU A 177 -9.06 -10.29 1.58
N SER A 178 -7.96 -10.91 1.15
CA SER A 178 -7.91 -12.34 0.80
C SER A 178 -8.38 -13.21 1.98
N ILE A 179 -7.85 -12.96 3.18
CA ILE A 179 -8.28 -13.65 4.41
C ILE A 179 -9.77 -13.39 4.70
N TYR A 180 -10.25 -12.15 4.60
CA TYR A 180 -11.66 -11.84 4.79
C TYR A 180 -12.57 -12.63 3.85
N PHE A 181 -12.22 -12.73 2.56
CA PHE A 181 -13.00 -13.49 1.60
C PHE A 181 -12.91 -15.00 1.84
N ALA A 182 -11.77 -15.50 2.30
CA ALA A 182 -11.59 -16.90 2.69
C ALA A 182 -12.48 -17.25 3.89
N ASP A 183 -12.50 -16.40 4.93
CA ASP A 183 -13.38 -16.55 6.09
C ASP A 183 -14.87 -16.58 5.71
N CYS A 184 -15.24 -15.86 4.64
CA CYS A 184 -16.61 -15.83 4.13
C CYS A 184 -16.92 -16.94 3.11
N GLU A 185 -16.01 -17.90 2.90
CA GLU A 185 -16.12 -18.97 1.89
C GLU A 185 -16.31 -18.45 0.44
N LYS A 186 -15.86 -17.21 0.18
CA LYS A 186 -15.96 -16.53 -1.11
C LYS A 186 -14.68 -16.76 -1.93
N PHE A 187 -14.38 -18.02 -2.25
CA PHE A 187 -13.10 -18.43 -2.86
C PHE A 187 -12.74 -17.75 -4.19
N LEU A 188 -13.74 -17.32 -4.97
CA LEU A 188 -13.48 -16.56 -6.22
C LEU A 188 -12.79 -15.22 -5.97
N PHE A 189 -13.04 -14.59 -4.82
CA PHE A 189 -12.47 -13.29 -4.46
C PHE A 189 -11.15 -13.41 -3.67
N VAL A 190 -10.82 -14.62 -3.17
CA VAL A 190 -9.55 -14.91 -2.49
C VAL A 190 -8.38 -14.80 -3.45
N GLY A 191 -8.53 -15.32 -4.67
CA GLY A 191 -7.44 -15.31 -5.67
C GLY A 191 -7.24 -13.99 -6.39
N PHE A 192 -8.20 -13.06 -6.38
CA PHE A 192 -8.11 -11.83 -7.19
C PHE A 192 -6.90 -10.94 -6.88
N PRO A 193 -6.42 -10.84 -5.61
CA PRO A 193 -5.18 -10.15 -5.27
C PRO A 193 -3.89 -10.96 -5.53
N GLU A 194 -3.93 -12.28 -5.37
CA GLU A 194 -2.75 -13.17 -5.39
C GLU A 194 -2.43 -13.72 -6.80
N ILE A 195 -3.45 -13.94 -7.63
CA ILE A 195 -3.32 -14.48 -8.99
C ILE A 195 -2.51 -13.52 -9.87
N TYR A 196 -2.61 -12.20 -9.67
CA TYR A 196 -1.76 -11.23 -10.36
C TYR A 196 -0.31 -11.17 -9.85
N PHE A 197 -0.06 -11.58 -8.60
CA PHE A 197 1.27 -11.62 -8.01
C PHE A 197 2.05 -12.86 -8.49
N CYS A 198 1.40 -14.03 -8.56
CA CYS A 198 2.05 -15.29 -8.93
C CYS A 198 2.14 -15.56 -10.44
N LEU A 199 1.25 -15.00 -11.29
CA LEU A 199 1.23 -15.30 -12.74
C LEU A 199 2.39 -14.70 -13.57
N HIS A 200 3.40 -14.10 -12.94
CA HIS A 200 4.57 -13.61 -13.67
C HIS A 200 5.92 -13.83 -12.99
N ILE A 201 6.00 -14.58 -11.89
CA ILE A 201 7.27 -14.98 -11.27
C ILE A 201 7.96 -16.09 -12.11
N GLY A 202 7.43 -16.41 -13.28
CA GLY A 202 7.94 -17.41 -14.22
C GLY A 202 8.77 -16.88 -15.39
N ILE A 203 9.18 -15.61 -15.40
CA ILE A 203 10.06 -15.07 -16.46
C ILE A 203 11.37 -14.56 -15.83
N ASP A 204 12.44 -15.28 -16.13
CA ASP A 204 13.87 -14.97 -16.02
C ASP A 204 14.53 -14.81 -14.63
N ARG A 205 14.78 -15.96 -13.99
CA ARG A 205 16.00 -16.17 -13.17
C ARG A 205 17.16 -16.73 -14.01
N ASN A 206 17.44 -16.16 -15.18
CA ASN A 206 18.61 -16.54 -15.99
C ASN A 206 19.11 -15.37 -16.83
N ILE A 207 19.63 -14.33 -16.20
CA ILE A 207 20.63 -13.47 -16.85
C ILE A 207 21.75 -13.23 -15.83
N VAL A 208 22.84 -13.96 -16.07
CA VAL A 208 24.19 -13.73 -15.53
C VAL A 208 24.84 -12.60 -16.33
#